data_AF-A0A7S3KTJ7-F1
#
_entry.id   AF-A0A7S3KTJ7-F1
#
_cell.length_a   1.000
_cell.length_b   1.000
_cell.length_c   1.000
_cell.angle_alpha   90.00
_cell.angle_beta   90.00
_cell.angle_gamma   90.00
#
_symmetry.space_group_name_H-M   'P 1'
#
loop_
_entity.id
_entity.type
_entity.pdbx_description
1 polymer ?
#
loop_
_entity_poly.entity_id
_entity_poly.type
_entity_poly.pdbx_seq_one_letter_code
_entity_poly.pdbx_strand_id
1 'polypeptide(L)'
;MIKLNNFEDNISIIKNFLSLHTDYITSECILALKKIFMKYREAVEEFEDFLVNISFDSISENEAKAAYIWILGEFGNEIAHAPYILEIMIEAQKDMQCVEISTELLTSLAKLFFTRAPEVKNMLGKFIKFSITENTDADLKDRAAFYYKLLQADIFSAKQIIC
;
A
#
# COMPACT_ATOMS: atom_id res chain seq x y z
N MET A 1 26.26 16.06 3.29
CA MET A 1 26.41 14.66 2.87
C MET A 1 26.79 13.85 4.10
N ILE A 2 25.79 13.42 4.89
CA ILE A 2 26.00 12.67 6.14
C ILE A 2 26.21 11.21 5.72
N LYS A 3 27.40 10.67 5.98
CA LYS A 3 27.74 9.27 5.68
C LYS A 3 26.85 8.34 6.50
N LEU A 4 26.18 7.44 5.80
CA LEU A 4 25.31 6.35 6.28
C LEU A 4 26.09 5.23 7.01
N ASN A 5 27.02 5.55 7.91
CA ASN A 5 27.76 4.53 8.65
C ASN A 5 26.89 3.74 9.66
N ASN A 6 25.65 4.18 9.94
CA ASN A 6 24.72 3.52 10.85
C ASN A 6 23.51 2.88 10.14
N PHE A 7 23.44 2.88 8.81
CA PHE A 7 22.22 2.43 8.13
C PHE A 7 22.00 0.93 8.27
N GLU A 8 23.05 0.12 8.10
CA GLU A 8 23.01 -1.34 8.27
C GLU A 8 22.65 -1.76 9.71
N ASP A 9 23.21 -1.07 10.72
CA ASP A 9 22.87 -1.28 12.13
C ASP A 9 21.38 -0.96 12.40
N ASN A 10 20.88 0.14 11.85
CA ASN A 10 19.48 0.54 11.99
C ASN A 10 18.51 -0.42 11.27
N ILE A 11 18.89 -0.94 10.10
CA ILE A 11 18.12 -1.97 9.39
C ILE A 11 17.98 -3.21 10.27
N SER A 12 19.09 -3.67 10.85
CA SER A 12 19.12 -4.87 11.70
C SER A 12 18.21 -4.71 12.93
N ILE A 13 18.18 -3.52 13.53
CA ILE A 13 17.29 -3.21 14.65
C ILE A 13 15.81 -3.31 14.24
N ILE A 14 15.42 -2.73 13.10
CA ILE A 14 14.03 -2.78 12.62
C ILE A 14 13.62 -4.21 12.29
N LYS A 15 14.49 -4.98 11.62
CA LYS A 15 14.27 -6.40 11.33
C LYS A 15 14.02 -7.20 12.62
N ASN A 16 14.82 -6.96 13.66
CA ASN A 16 14.64 -7.60 14.96
C ASN A 16 13.28 -7.24 15.60
N PHE A 17 12.85 -5.98 15.52
CA PHE A 17 11.54 -5.58 16.03
C PHE A 17 10.37 -6.20 15.28
N LEU A 18 10.43 -6.27 13.95
CA LEU A 18 9.42 -6.96 13.14
C LEU A 18 9.33 -8.46 13.48
N SER A 19 10.46 -9.07 13.84
CA SER A 19 10.55 -10.49 14.22
C SER A 19 9.87 -10.79 15.56
N LEU A 20 9.57 -9.78 16.38
CA LEU A 20 8.85 -9.97 17.65
C LEU A 20 7.35 -10.20 17.46
N HIS A 21 6.81 -9.93 16.26
CA HIS A 21 5.39 -10.11 15.92
C HIS A 21 4.42 -9.52 16.95
N THR A 22 4.80 -8.40 17.56
CA THR A 22 3.97 -7.69 18.54
C THR A 22 3.23 -6.57 17.83
N ASP A 23 1.89 -6.59 17.84
CA ASP A 23 1.06 -5.77 16.94
C ASP A 23 1.39 -4.27 16.94
N TYR A 24 1.58 -3.69 18.13
CA TYR A 24 1.96 -2.28 18.28
C TYR A 24 3.35 -1.99 17.70
N ILE A 25 4.32 -2.86 17.98
CA ILE A 25 5.70 -2.71 17.47
C ILE A 25 5.71 -2.84 15.95
N THR A 26 4.96 -3.81 15.40
CA THR A 26 4.80 -3.99 13.96
C THR A 26 4.23 -2.73 13.31
N SER A 27 3.21 -2.13 13.91
CA SER A 27 2.57 -0.90 13.42
C SER A 27 3.56 0.27 13.35
N GLU A 28 4.30 0.52 14.43
CA GLU A 28 5.33 1.57 14.48
C GLU A 28 6.48 1.32 13.48
N CYS A 29 6.89 0.06 13.32
CA CYS A 29 7.91 -0.30 12.34
C CYS A 29 7.45 0.00 10.91
N ILE A 30 6.20 -0.30 10.56
CA ILE A 30 5.63 -0.01 9.23
C ILE A 30 5.61 1.50 8.96
N LEU A 31 5.19 2.31 9.94
CA LEU A 31 5.17 3.77 9.83
C LEU A 31 6.59 4.33 9.64
N ALA A 32 7.57 3.80 10.37
CA ALA A 32 8.97 4.15 10.20
C ALA A 32 9.51 3.73 8.82
N LEU A 33 9.21 2.51 8.37
CA LEU A 33 9.62 1.99 7.06
C LEU A 33 9.05 2.83 5.91
N LYS A 34 7.78 3.22 5.96
CA LYS A 34 7.20 4.14 4.96
C LYS A 34 8.04 5.42 4.83
N LYS A 35 8.42 6.04 5.95
CA LYS A 35 9.24 7.27 5.96
C LYS A 35 10.65 7.01 5.41
N ILE A 36 11.25 5.86 5.72
CA ILE A 36 12.56 5.45 5.21
C ILE A 36 12.49 5.26 3.69
N PHE A 37 11.53 4.48 3.21
CA PHE A 37 11.37 4.14 1.79
C PHE A 37 11.03 5.35 0.91
N MET A 38 10.32 6.35 1.45
CA MET A 38 10.13 7.63 0.76
C MET A 38 11.45 8.37 0.46
N LYS A 39 12.51 8.08 1.22
CA LYS A 39 13.82 8.73 1.07
C LYS A 39 14.88 7.82 0.45
N TYR A 40 14.85 6.53 0.77
CA TYR A 40 15.81 5.50 0.35
C TYR A 40 15.02 4.33 -0.23
N ARG A 41 14.68 4.44 -1.52
CA ARG A 41 13.77 3.52 -2.22
C ARG A 41 14.36 2.11 -2.29
N GLU A 42 15.67 2.03 -2.49
CA GLU A 42 16.47 0.80 -2.57
C GLU A 42 16.43 -0.04 -1.29
N ALA A 43 16.11 0.57 -0.14
CA ALA A 43 16.07 -0.15 1.13
C ALA A 43 14.94 -1.17 1.20
N VAL A 44 13.94 -1.12 0.31
CA VAL A 44 12.81 -2.07 0.32
C VAL A 44 13.26 -3.52 0.09
N GLU A 45 14.32 -3.72 -0.71
CA GLU A 45 14.85 -5.06 -1.05
C GLU A 45 15.30 -5.81 0.21
N GLU A 46 15.76 -5.08 1.23
CA GLU A 46 16.18 -5.64 2.51
C GLU A 46 15.01 -6.15 3.36
N PHE A 47 13.78 -5.73 3.09
CA PHE A 47 12.61 -6.00 3.92
C PHE A 47 11.54 -6.84 3.22
N GLU A 48 11.75 -7.30 1.98
CA GLU A 48 10.75 -8.05 1.21
C GLU A 48 10.17 -9.23 2.01
N ASP A 49 11.03 -10.10 2.54
CA ASP A 49 10.63 -11.26 3.34
C ASP A 49 9.79 -10.89 4.56
N PHE A 50 10.11 -9.76 5.21
CA PHE A 50 9.35 -9.30 6.36
C PHE A 50 7.98 -8.77 5.92
N LEU A 51 7.95 -7.93 4.89
CA LEU A 51 6.72 -7.32 4.39
C LEU A 51 5.72 -8.39 3.97
N VAL A 52 6.14 -9.40 3.19
CA VAL A 52 5.24 -10.48 2.74
C VAL A 52 4.63 -11.27 3.91
N ASN A 53 5.35 -11.41 5.02
CA ASN A 53 4.93 -12.18 6.18
C ASN A 53 4.14 -11.36 7.22
N ILE A 54 3.97 -10.06 7.03
CA ILE A 54 3.13 -9.24 7.93
C ILE A 54 1.66 -9.58 7.69
N SER A 55 1.00 -10.09 8.75
CA SER A 55 -0.44 -10.27 8.76
C SER A 55 -1.16 -8.93 8.92
N PHE A 56 -2.16 -8.66 8.08
CA PHE A 56 -2.96 -7.44 8.16
C PHE A 56 -3.67 -7.28 9.52
N ASP A 57 -4.07 -8.40 10.13
CA ASP A 57 -4.72 -8.41 11.45
C ASP A 57 -3.75 -8.07 12.60
N SER A 58 -2.45 -8.26 12.40
CA SER A 58 -1.40 -7.90 13.38
C SER A 58 -1.05 -6.40 13.33
N ILE A 59 -1.68 -5.62 12.45
CA ILE A 59 -1.49 -4.17 12.40
C ILE A 59 -2.66 -3.53 13.14
N SER A 60 -2.40 -2.90 14.27
CA SER A 60 -3.46 -2.37 15.13
C SER A 60 -4.05 -1.06 14.60
N GLU A 61 -3.20 -0.16 14.12
CA GLU A 61 -3.60 1.22 13.79
C GLU A 61 -3.97 1.38 12.32
N ASN A 62 -5.04 2.14 12.04
CA ASN A 62 -5.47 2.40 10.65
C ASN A 62 -4.41 3.16 9.85
N GLU A 63 -3.67 4.08 10.49
CA GLU A 63 -2.56 4.80 9.85
C GLU A 63 -1.45 3.83 9.41
N ALA A 64 -1.11 2.85 10.27
CA ALA A 64 -0.13 1.83 9.93
C ALA A 64 -0.64 0.89 8.83
N LYS A 65 -1.94 0.53 8.83
CA LYS A 65 -2.57 -0.24 7.75
C LYS A 65 -2.49 0.50 6.42
N ALA A 66 -2.84 1.79 6.40
CA ALA A 66 -2.71 2.64 5.22
C ALA A 66 -1.24 2.75 4.80
N ALA A 67 -0.31 2.94 5.73
CA ALA A 67 1.11 2.97 5.41
C ALA A 67 1.60 1.66 4.79
N TYR A 68 1.13 0.51 5.26
CA TYR A 68 1.47 -0.78 4.69
C TYR A 68 0.92 -0.94 3.27
N ILE A 69 -0.35 -0.58 3.05
CA ILE A 69 -0.97 -0.56 1.72
C ILE A 69 -0.17 0.31 0.75
N TRP A 70 0.25 1.50 1.20
CA TRP A 70 1.08 2.40 0.41
C TRP A 70 2.41 1.73 0.00
N ILE A 71 3.08 1.04 0.93
CA ILE A 71 4.33 0.31 0.63
C ILE A 71 4.05 -0.74 -0.45
N LEU A 72 3.01 -1.55 -0.30
CA LEU A 72 2.64 -2.57 -1.28
C LEU A 72 2.30 -1.98 -2.65
N GLY A 73 1.63 -0.82 -2.70
CA GLY A 73 1.29 -0.12 -3.93
C GLY A 73 2.47 0.57 -4.63
N GLU A 74 3.40 1.11 -3.84
CA GLU A 74 4.56 1.83 -4.36
C GLU A 74 5.67 0.87 -4.82
N PHE A 75 5.78 -0.27 -4.15
CA PHE A 75 6.86 -1.26 -4.32
C PHE A 75 6.36 -2.63 -4.78
N GLY A 76 5.16 -2.73 -5.35
CA GLY A 76 4.61 -4.03 -5.75
C GLY A 76 5.29 -4.69 -6.95
N ASN A 77 6.30 -4.02 -7.55
CA ASN A 77 7.18 -4.62 -8.53
C ASN A 77 8.31 -5.41 -7.85
N GLU A 78 8.83 -4.89 -6.73
CA GLU A 78 9.83 -5.52 -5.87
C GLU A 78 9.17 -6.58 -4.97
N ILE A 79 7.98 -6.30 -4.44
CA ILE A 79 7.25 -7.19 -3.53
C ILE A 79 6.34 -8.11 -4.36
N ALA A 80 6.82 -9.32 -4.66
CA ALA A 80 6.13 -10.25 -5.56
C ALA A 80 4.69 -10.58 -5.11
N HIS A 81 4.43 -10.64 -3.81
CA HIS A 81 3.11 -10.99 -3.25
C HIS A 81 2.15 -9.81 -3.07
N ALA A 82 2.55 -8.57 -3.39
CA ALA A 82 1.76 -7.38 -3.12
C ALA A 82 0.31 -7.43 -3.64
N PRO A 83 0.01 -7.86 -4.89
CA PRO A 83 -1.37 -7.95 -5.37
C PRO A 83 -2.25 -8.88 -4.51
N TYR A 84 -1.72 -10.02 -4.09
CA TYR A 84 -2.47 -10.99 -3.26
C TYR A 84 -2.76 -10.43 -1.87
N ILE A 85 -1.79 -9.75 -1.26
CA ILE A 85 -1.96 -9.14 0.06
C ILE A 85 -3.00 -8.01 -0.01
N LEU A 86 -2.95 -7.18 -1.05
CA LEU A 86 -3.93 -6.12 -1.28
C LEU A 86 -5.35 -6.69 -1.52
N GLU A 87 -5.49 -7.87 -2.13
CA GLU A 87 -6.80 -8.50 -2.34
C GLU A 87 -7.44 -8.89 -0.99
N ILE A 88 -6.66 -9.44 -0.06
CA ILE A 88 -7.11 -9.76 1.30
C ILE A 88 -7.57 -8.48 2.00
N MET A 89 -6.82 -7.39 1.86
CA MET A 89 -7.16 -6.09 2.47
C MET A 89 -8.44 -5.48 1.89
N ILE A 90 -8.70 -5.64 0.59
CA ILE A 90 -9.96 -5.21 -0.03
C ILE A 90 -11.16 -5.91 0.61
N GLU A 91 -11.06 -7.22 0.84
CA GLU A 91 -12.14 -7.98 1.46
C GLU A 91 -12.36 -7.53 2.92
N ALA A 92 -11.30 -7.42 3.72
CA ALA A 92 -11.39 -6.90 5.09
C ALA A 92 -11.97 -5.48 5.16
N GLN A 93 -11.65 -4.65 4.17
CA GLN A 93 -12.10 -3.26 4.12
C GLN A 93 -13.60 -3.11 3.85
N LYS A 94 -14.26 -4.09 3.21
CA LYS A 94 -15.73 -4.06 3.01
C LYS A 94 -16.49 -4.05 4.33
N ASP A 95 -15.94 -4.72 5.34
CA ASP A 95 -16.51 -4.77 6.68
C ASP A 95 -16.09 -3.56 7.52
N MET A 96 -14.81 -3.14 7.43
CA MET A 96 -14.28 -2.02 8.22
C MET A 96 -14.80 -0.65 7.78
N GLN A 97 -15.02 -0.46 6.47
CA GLN A 97 -15.45 0.81 5.85
C GLN A 97 -14.64 2.06 6.27
N CYS A 98 -13.35 1.88 6.60
CA CYS A 98 -12.44 2.96 6.98
C CYS A 98 -12.01 3.82 5.76
N VAL A 99 -12.44 5.09 5.69
CA VAL A 99 -12.18 5.97 4.53
C VAL A 99 -10.68 6.12 4.23
N GLU A 100 -9.84 6.21 5.26
CA GLU A 100 -8.38 6.32 5.13
C GLU A 100 -7.78 5.12 4.39
N ILE A 101 -8.11 3.90 4.84
CA ILE A 101 -7.67 2.64 4.21
C ILE A 101 -8.22 2.53 2.80
N SER A 102 -9.50 2.89 2.57
CA SER A 102 -10.09 2.85 1.23
C SER A 102 -9.38 3.77 0.25
N THR A 103 -9.02 4.98 0.70
CA THR A 103 -8.34 5.98 -0.13
C THR A 103 -6.96 5.48 -0.56
N GLU A 104 -6.24 4.89 0.38
CA GLU A 104 -4.90 4.36 0.13
C GLU A 104 -4.94 3.09 -0.73
N LEU A 105 -5.93 2.20 -0.52
CA LEU A 105 -6.18 1.05 -1.41
C LEU A 105 -6.46 1.49 -2.84
N LEU A 106 -7.35 2.47 -3.02
CA LEU A 106 -7.69 2.97 -4.35
C LEU A 106 -6.45 3.48 -5.09
N THR A 107 -5.62 4.26 -4.41
CA THR A 107 -4.38 4.82 -4.97
C THR A 107 -3.35 3.73 -5.26
N SER A 108 -3.13 2.82 -4.31
CA SER A 108 -2.16 1.74 -4.42
C SER A 108 -2.50 0.76 -5.54
N LEU A 109 -3.76 0.35 -5.66
CA LEU A 109 -4.23 -0.50 -6.76
C LEU A 109 -4.11 0.19 -8.12
N ALA A 110 -4.41 1.49 -8.18
CA ALA A 110 -4.28 2.26 -9.42
C ALA A 110 -2.82 2.37 -9.86
N LYS A 111 -1.87 2.57 -8.94
CA LYS A 111 -0.43 2.53 -9.23
C LYS A 111 0.00 1.15 -9.73
N LEU A 112 -0.36 0.10 -9.00
CA LEU A 112 0.00 -1.28 -9.32
C LEU A 112 -0.57 -1.73 -10.66
N PHE A 113 -1.71 -1.19 -11.10
CA PHE A 113 -2.27 -1.47 -12.41
C PHE A 113 -1.30 -1.11 -13.55
N PHE A 114 -0.45 -0.08 -13.40
CA PHE A 114 0.50 0.32 -14.45
C PHE A 114 1.74 -0.58 -14.55
N THR A 115 1.97 -1.45 -13.57
CA THR A 115 3.10 -2.40 -13.55
C THR A 115 2.63 -3.86 -13.65
N ARG A 116 1.50 -4.20 -13.00
CA ARG A 116 0.96 -5.57 -12.85
C ARG A 116 -0.52 -5.65 -13.26
N ALA A 117 -0.86 -5.03 -14.39
CA ALA A 117 -2.22 -4.98 -14.91
C ALA A 117 -2.96 -6.34 -14.94
N PRO A 118 -2.34 -7.48 -15.34
CA PRO A 118 -3.05 -8.76 -15.41
C PRO A 118 -3.61 -9.23 -14.06
N GLU A 119 -2.92 -8.91 -12.97
CA GLU A 119 -3.27 -9.32 -11.61
C GLU A 119 -4.26 -8.34 -10.98
N VAL A 120 -4.06 -7.04 -11.24
CA VAL A 120 -4.73 -5.97 -10.48
C VAL A 120 -5.97 -5.40 -11.20
N LYS A 121 -6.11 -5.58 -12.51
CA LYS A 121 -7.20 -4.98 -13.30
C LYS A 121 -8.59 -5.33 -12.77
N ASN A 122 -8.82 -6.60 -12.42
CA ASN A 122 -10.14 -7.06 -11.97
C ASN A 122 -10.48 -6.49 -10.58
N MET A 123 -9.55 -6.60 -9.62
CA MET A 123 -9.74 -6.09 -8.26
C MET A 123 -9.87 -4.57 -8.24
N LEU A 124 -9.07 -3.83 -9.02
CA LEU A 124 -9.18 -2.38 -9.16
C LEU A 124 -10.55 -1.97 -9.69
N GLY A 125 -11.04 -2.62 -10.75
CA GLY A 125 -12.35 -2.32 -11.32
C GLY A 125 -13.50 -2.56 -10.33
N LYS A 126 -13.44 -3.69 -9.60
CA LYS A 126 -14.40 -3.99 -8.52
C LYS A 126 -14.33 -2.96 -7.39
N PHE A 127 -13.13 -2.59 -6.98
CA PHE A 127 -12.93 -1.65 -5.88
C PHE A 127 -13.39 -0.23 -6.23
N ILE A 128 -13.06 0.28 -7.43
CA ILE A 128 -13.60 1.55 -7.94
C ILE A 128 -15.12 1.55 -7.90
N LYS A 129 -15.76 0.49 -8.41
CA LYS A 129 -17.22 0.38 -8.40
C LYS A 129 -17.76 0.43 -6.97
N PHE A 130 -17.18 -0.35 -6.07
CA PHE A 130 -17.54 -0.36 -4.65
C PHE A 130 -17.38 1.03 -4.00
N SER A 131 -16.27 1.72 -4.24
CA SER A 131 -16.02 3.07 -3.72
C SER A 131 -17.08 4.07 -4.20
N ILE A 132 -17.54 3.97 -5.44
CA ILE A 132 -18.56 4.88 -6.01
C ILE A 132 -19.96 4.57 -5.44
N THR A 133 -20.33 3.29 -5.34
CA THR A 133 -21.72 2.90 -5.01
C THR A 133 -21.97 2.76 -3.51
N GLU A 134 -21.05 2.12 -2.78
CA GLU A 134 -21.29 1.68 -1.41
C GLU A 134 -20.69 2.61 -0.34
N ASN A 135 -19.68 3.41 -0.67
CA ASN A 135 -19.06 4.29 0.32
C ASN A 135 -19.98 5.48 0.67
N THR A 136 -19.77 6.12 1.82
CA THR A 136 -20.51 7.32 2.23
C THR A 136 -19.70 8.59 2.02
N ASP A 137 -18.37 8.49 1.95
CA ASP A 137 -17.47 9.62 1.79
C ASP A 137 -17.50 10.16 0.36
N ALA A 138 -17.70 11.48 0.23
CA ALA A 138 -17.82 12.14 -1.07
C ALA A 138 -16.46 12.28 -1.78
N ASP A 139 -15.37 12.55 -1.05
CA ASP A 139 -14.03 12.70 -1.64
C ASP A 139 -13.56 11.38 -2.26
N LEU A 140 -13.77 10.26 -1.56
CA LEU A 140 -13.44 8.94 -2.06
C LEU A 140 -14.24 8.57 -3.31
N LYS A 141 -15.54 8.90 -3.35
CA LYS A 141 -16.39 8.69 -4.54
C LYS A 141 -15.87 9.47 -5.73
N ASP A 142 -15.56 10.75 -5.53
CA ASP A 142 -15.08 11.64 -6.57
C ASP A 142 -13.69 11.19 -7.07
N ARG A 143 -12.78 10.80 -6.16
CA ARG A 143 -11.47 10.25 -6.52
C ARG A 143 -11.61 8.96 -7.33
N ALA A 144 -12.49 8.04 -6.93
CA ALA A 144 -12.73 6.79 -7.65
C ALA A 144 -13.32 7.05 -9.05
N ALA A 145 -14.31 7.95 -9.16
CA ALA A 145 -14.90 8.34 -10.43
C ALA A 145 -13.87 9.05 -11.34
N PHE A 146 -13.00 9.86 -10.76
CA PHE A 146 -11.91 10.52 -11.48
C PHE A 146 -10.92 9.49 -12.04
N TYR A 147 -10.42 8.57 -11.22
CA TYR A 147 -9.51 7.50 -11.69
C TYR A 147 -10.14 6.66 -12.79
N TYR A 148 -11.41 6.28 -12.65
CA TYR A 148 -12.13 5.53 -13.66
C TYR A 148 -12.17 6.27 -15.01
N LYS A 149 -12.58 7.54 -15.00
CA LYS A 149 -12.65 8.37 -16.22
C LYS A 149 -11.27 8.58 -16.83
N LEU A 150 -10.26 8.79 -15.99
CA LEU A 150 -8.88 9.01 -16.45
C LEU A 150 -8.32 7.76 -17.13
N LEU A 151 -8.50 6.58 -16.53
CA LEU A 151 -8.09 5.30 -17.11
C LEU A 151 -8.83 4.96 -18.42
N GLN A 152 -10.09 5.40 -18.57
CA GLN A 152 -10.83 5.25 -19.81
C GLN A 152 -10.37 6.21 -20.91
N ALA A 153 -10.01 7.44 -20.54
CA ALA A 153 -9.65 8.48 -21.49
C ALA A 153 -8.28 8.23 -22.13
N ASP A 154 -7.26 8.04 -21.29
CA ASP A 154 -5.90 7.76 -21.76
C ASP A 154 -5.04 7.14 -20.65
N ILE A 155 -4.50 5.96 -20.92
CA ILE A 155 -3.69 5.20 -19.96
C ILE A 155 -2.37 5.93 -19.67
N PHE A 156 -1.77 6.60 -20.65
CA PHE A 156 -0.49 7.27 -20.48
C PHE A 156 -0.61 8.49 -19.58
N SER A 157 -1.59 9.35 -19.84
CA SER A 157 -1.93 10.50 -19.00
C SER A 157 -2.34 10.04 -17.60
N ALA A 158 -3.12 8.95 -17.49
CA ALA A 158 -3.49 8.38 -16.20
C ALA A 158 -2.27 8.01 -15.36
N LYS A 159 -1.27 7.37 -15.97
CA LYS A 159 -0.03 7.01 -15.30
C LYS A 159 0.70 8.24 -14.76
N GLN A 160 0.82 9.31 -15.56
CA GLN A 160 1.52 10.53 -15.15
C GLN A 160 0.85 11.30 -14.00
N ILE A 161 -0.47 11.17 -13.86
CA ILE A 161 -1.22 11.87 -12.82
C ILE A 161 -1.29 11.04 -11.52
N ILE A 162 -1.37 9.72 -11.65
CA ILE A 162 -1.55 8.81 -10.50
C ILE A 162 -0.21 8.40 -9.87
N CYS A 163 0.84 8.24 -10.68
CA CYS A 163 2.18 7.81 -10.26
C CYS A 163 3.16 8.99 -10.23
#